data_AF-A0AAV1PG08-F1
#
_entry.id   AF-A0AAV1PG08-F1
#
_cell.length_a   1.000
_cell.length_b   1.000
_cell.length_c   1.000
_cell.angle_alpha   90.00
_cell.angle_beta   90.00
_cell.angle_gamma   90.00
#
_symmetry.space_group_name_H-M   'P 1'
#
loop_
_entity.id
_entity.type
_entity.pdbx_description
1 polymer ?
#
loop_
_entity_poly.entity_id
_entity_poly.type
_entity_poly.pdbx_seq_one_letter_code
_entity_poly.pdbx_strand_id
1 'polypeptide(L)'
;MVFAEPFPADLFLYEPLRVGRGWPKTAALKNCANVPKMSGLSQTERAGCTKILNLMSKDDLLSLSDTVTNKMIVVENITEATETILSFTKNAEELLRRKKVYRELIFKYLAKEGVPMPPNSEKHQLVKRTLELWLSGKVVDKNRPGDRDDTRKRKSTEAPSDSIDVKAEASFDPLVLGQQFCQWFFQLLNSQNLSLGQEPQDWGPQHFWPDVKLHLLARAGSEQSEEFLGAELVSLRLLALTREERLLLSPNLEPHGLKVLASPHGLVLVAVAGTIHRDTACLGIFEQIFGLIRSPLEKNSWKIKFVNLKIRGQDALGGSEIAAPALTYNSSELQLLCR
;
A
#
# COMPACT_ATOMS: atom_id res chain seq x y z
N MET A 1 -58.32 15.76 15.96
CA MET A 1 -59.30 15.69 14.85
C MET A 1 -58.80 16.63 13.77
N VAL A 2 -59.02 16.26 12.50
CA VAL A 2 -58.48 16.82 11.24
C VAL A 2 -57.33 15.98 10.66
N PHE A 3 -57.73 15.26 9.61
CA PHE A 3 -56.99 14.46 8.64
C PHE A 3 -56.26 15.33 7.61
N ALA A 4 -55.16 14.83 7.04
CA ALA A 4 -54.82 14.91 5.61
C ALA A 4 -53.61 14.01 5.27
N GLU A 5 -53.89 12.76 4.89
CA GLU A 5 -53.59 12.08 3.60
C GLU A 5 -52.46 12.61 2.64
N PRO A 6 -51.96 11.76 1.69
CA PRO A 6 -50.53 11.46 1.52
C PRO A 6 -49.93 11.62 0.08
N PHE A 7 -48.64 11.26 -0.07
CA PHE A 7 -47.84 10.95 -1.30
C PHE A 7 -47.42 12.13 -2.23
N PRO A 8 -46.34 12.05 -3.06
CA PRO A 8 -45.83 10.89 -3.87
C PRO A 8 -44.30 10.60 -3.69
N ALA A 9 -43.68 9.43 -3.96
CA ALA A 9 -43.79 8.44 -5.04
C ALA A 9 -43.59 8.99 -6.47
N ASP A 10 -42.36 9.42 -6.83
CA ASP A 10 -41.75 9.19 -8.15
C ASP A 10 -40.54 10.11 -8.37
N LEU A 11 -39.35 9.52 -8.59
CA LEU A 11 -38.27 10.09 -9.40
C LEU A 11 -37.27 8.99 -9.77
N PHE A 12 -37.77 7.97 -10.48
CA PHE A 12 -36.97 7.16 -11.39
C PHE A 12 -37.31 7.61 -12.81
N LEU A 13 -36.45 8.42 -13.42
CA LEU A 13 -36.36 8.54 -14.88
C LEU A 13 -34.88 8.55 -15.27
N TYR A 14 -34.39 7.33 -15.55
CA TYR A 14 -33.19 7.08 -16.33
C TYR A 14 -33.56 7.28 -17.81
N GLU A 15 -33.01 8.29 -18.47
CA GLU A 15 -33.05 8.37 -19.93
C GLU A 15 -31.93 7.48 -20.53
N PRO A 16 -32.23 6.67 -21.57
CA PRO A 16 -31.23 5.85 -22.24
C PRO A 16 -30.50 6.64 -23.34
N LEU A 17 -29.17 6.69 -23.25
CA LEU A 17 -28.31 7.22 -24.31
C LEU A 17 -28.39 6.33 -25.56
N ARG A 18 -28.85 6.92 -26.66
CA ARG A 18 -28.91 6.32 -28.00
C ARG A 18 -27.50 6.06 -28.56
N VAL A 19 -27.34 4.84 -29.05
CA VAL A 19 -26.30 4.40 -29.98
C VAL A 19 -26.53 5.07 -31.34
N GLY A 20 -25.48 5.65 -31.95
CA GLY A 20 -25.55 6.03 -33.36
C GLY A 20 -24.42 6.90 -33.91
N ARG A 21 -23.54 6.24 -34.69
CA ARG A 21 -22.81 6.71 -35.88
C ARG A 21 -21.44 7.40 -35.72
N GLY A 22 -20.44 6.71 -36.27
CA GLY A 22 -19.65 7.25 -37.39
C GLY A 22 -18.24 7.73 -37.06
N TRP A 23 -17.25 6.83 -37.11
CA TRP A 23 -15.84 7.20 -37.18
C TRP A 23 -15.38 7.19 -38.64
N PRO A 24 -14.90 8.30 -39.22
CA PRO A 24 -14.24 8.27 -40.52
C PRO A 24 -12.80 7.77 -40.37
N LYS A 25 -12.41 6.89 -41.29
CA LYS A 25 -11.03 6.43 -41.51
C LYS A 25 -10.22 7.50 -42.27
N THR A 26 -8.91 7.49 -42.01
CA THR A 26 -7.77 8.07 -42.74
C THR A 26 -7.62 9.60 -42.82
N ALA A 27 -6.67 10.15 -42.06
CA ALA A 27 -5.50 10.89 -42.59
C ALA A 27 -4.59 11.40 -41.45
N ALA A 28 -3.32 11.65 -41.81
CA ALA A 28 -2.26 12.35 -41.07
C ALA A 28 -1.27 11.52 -40.23
N LEU A 29 -0.40 10.81 -40.96
CA LEU A 29 1.04 10.80 -40.66
C LEU A 29 1.57 12.24 -40.76
N LYS A 30 1.97 12.84 -39.63
CA LYS A 30 3.05 13.82 -39.44
C LYS A 30 2.90 14.45 -38.05
N ASN A 31 3.74 14.02 -37.11
CA ASN A 31 4.37 14.84 -36.07
C ASN A 31 5.23 13.93 -35.18
N CYS A 32 6.41 13.59 -35.69
CA CYS A 32 7.52 13.09 -34.88
C CYS A 32 8.15 14.30 -34.18
N ALA A 33 7.68 14.66 -32.99
CA ALA A 33 8.41 15.49 -32.01
C ALA A 33 7.57 15.74 -30.75
N ASN A 34 7.13 14.68 -30.05
CA ASN A 34 6.97 14.70 -28.59
C ASN A 34 6.65 13.29 -28.10
N VAL A 35 7.66 12.45 -27.99
CA VAL A 35 7.53 11.26 -27.14
C VAL A 35 7.74 11.74 -25.71
N PRO A 36 6.74 11.61 -24.81
CA PRO A 36 6.90 12.02 -23.42
C PRO A 36 8.07 11.23 -22.84
N LYS A 37 9.02 11.94 -22.24
CA LYS A 37 10.21 11.40 -21.60
C LYS A 37 9.76 10.48 -20.46
N MET A 38 9.61 9.19 -20.76
CA MET A 38 9.20 8.19 -19.79
C MET A 38 10.28 8.11 -18.71
N SER A 39 9.87 8.23 -17.45
CA SER A 39 10.70 7.97 -16.27
C SER A 39 11.13 6.50 -16.27
N GLY A 40 12.22 6.22 -16.98
CA GLY A 40 12.89 4.92 -17.00
C GLY A 40 13.89 4.76 -15.84
N LEU A 41 14.56 3.60 -15.82
CA LEU A 41 15.64 3.30 -14.87
C LEU A 41 16.66 4.45 -14.82
N SER A 42 17.12 4.80 -13.61
CA SER A 42 18.24 5.73 -13.43
C SER A 42 19.51 5.16 -14.05
N GLN A 43 20.52 6.00 -14.27
CA GLN A 43 21.75 5.59 -14.93
C GLN A 43 22.51 4.50 -14.14
N THR A 44 22.48 4.56 -12.81
CA THR A 44 23.09 3.56 -11.91
C THR A 44 22.30 2.25 -11.91
N GLU A 45 20.96 2.32 -11.87
CA GLU A 45 20.09 1.14 -11.97
C GLU A 45 20.24 0.46 -13.33
N ARG A 46 20.28 1.23 -14.43
CA ARG A 46 20.46 0.70 -15.77
C ARG A 46 21.79 -0.02 -15.89
N ALA A 47 22.88 0.57 -15.40
CA ALA A 47 24.20 -0.05 -15.40
C ALA A 47 24.27 -1.31 -14.53
N GLY A 48 23.65 -1.28 -13.34
CA GLY A 48 23.59 -2.43 -12.44
C GLY A 48 22.74 -3.57 -13.02
N CYS A 49 21.59 -3.26 -13.61
CA CYS A 49 20.75 -4.23 -14.30
C CYS A 49 21.50 -4.86 -15.48
N THR A 50 22.21 -4.08 -16.30
CA THR A 50 23.07 -4.63 -17.38
C THR A 50 24.09 -5.63 -16.84
N LYS A 51 24.76 -5.29 -15.73
CA LYS A 51 25.75 -6.19 -15.11
C LYS A 51 25.11 -7.50 -14.61
N ILE A 52 23.88 -7.47 -14.11
CA ILE A 52 23.15 -8.66 -13.66
C ILE A 52 22.64 -9.49 -14.83
N LEU A 53 22.08 -8.85 -15.86
CA LEU A 53 21.58 -9.51 -17.08
C LEU A 53 22.71 -10.22 -17.83
N ASN A 54 23.92 -9.66 -17.84
CA ASN A 54 25.11 -10.29 -18.42
C ASN A 54 25.59 -11.55 -17.67
N LEU A 55 25.08 -11.82 -16.47
CA LEU A 55 25.35 -13.07 -15.73
C LEU A 55 24.34 -14.18 -16.07
N MET A 56 23.30 -13.88 -16.86
CA MET A 56 22.25 -14.83 -17.23
C MET A 56 22.64 -15.66 -18.46
N SER A 57 22.01 -16.84 -18.60
CA SER A 57 22.07 -17.65 -19.81
C SER A 57 21.26 -17.01 -20.94
N LYS A 58 21.56 -17.35 -22.20
CA LYS A 58 20.82 -16.86 -23.37
C LYS A 58 19.32 -17.18 -23.26
N ASP A 59 18.97 -18.41 -22.89
CA ASP A 59 17.58 -18.87 -22.81
C ASP A 59 16.79 -18.18 -21.70
N ASP A 60 17.42 -17.93 -20.54
CA ASP A 60 16.78 -17.20 -19.45
C ASP A 60 16.59 -15.72 -19.77
N LEU A 61 17.50 -15.13 -20.55
CA LEU A 61 17.40 -13.74 -20.99
C LEU A 61 16.27 -13.55 -22.01
N LEU A 62 16.13 -14.46 -22.98
CA LEU A 62 15.04 -14.45 -23.95
C LEU A 62 13.67 -14.68 -23.26
N SER A 63 13.61 -15.61 -22.32
CA SER A 63 12.39 -15.83 -21.52
C SER A 63 12.04 -14.61 -20.65
N LEU A 64 13.05 -13.90 -20.15
CA LEU A 64 12.87 -12.67 -19.39
C LEU A 64 12.39 -11.53 -20.30
N SER A 65 12.92 -11.39 -21.53
CA SER A 65 12.46 -10.37 -22.48
C SER A 65 10.99 -10.59 -22.85
N ASP A 66 10.57 -11.82 -23.14
CA ASP A 66 9.16 -12.13 -23.44
C ASP A 66 8.21 -11.74 -22.30
N THR A 67 8.66 -11.92 -21.06
CA THR A 67 7.88 -11.58 -19.87
C THR A 67 7.82 -10.07 -19.65
N VAL A 68 8.90 -9.35 -19.95
CA VAL A 68 8.99 -7.89 -19.77
C VAL A 68 8.26 -7.14 -20.89
N THR A 69 8.22 -7.70 -22.11
CA THR A 69 7.53 -7.12 -23.28
C THR A 69 6.11 -7.62 -23.46
N ASN A 70 5.63 -8.52 -22.59
CA ASN A 70 4.35 -9.23 -22.76
C ASN A 70 4.23 -9.90 -24.16
N LYS A 71 5.33 -10.49 -24.63
CA LYS A 71 5.48 -11.11 -25.97
C LYS A 71 5.19 -10.18 -27.15
N MET A 72 5.19 -8.87 -26.96
CA MET A 72 4.95 -7.90 -28.05
C MET A 72 6.18 -7.72 -28.96
N ILE A 73 7.36 -8.12 -28.49
CA ILE A 73 8.62 -8.00 -29.23
C ILE A 73 9.34 -9.35 -29.17
N VAL A 74 9.58 -9.94 -30.34
CA VAL A 74 10.40 -11.14 -30.50
C VAL A 74 11.85 -10.68 -30.60
N VAL A 75 12.70 -11.28 -29.78
CA VAL A 75 14.13 -10.94 -29.74
C VAL A 75 14.96 -12.19 -29.97
N GLU A 76 15.98 -12.12 -30.82
CA GLU A 76 16.78 -13.29 -31.21
C GLU A 76 18.20 -13.26 -30.59
N ASN A 77 18.67 -12.07 -30.21
CA ASN A 77 20.05 -11.82 -29.78
C ASN A 77 20.16 -11.33 -28.33
N ILE A 78 21.26 -11.67 -27.66
CA ILE A 78 21.52 -11.35 -26.24
C ILE A 78 21.56 -9.82 -26.01
N THR A 79 22.24 -9.09 -26.89
CA THR A 79 22.37 -7.62 -26.80
C THR A 79 21.02 -6.95 -26.94
N GLU A 80 20.25 -7.36 -27.95
CA GLU A 80 18.91 -6.84 -28.22
C GLU A 80 17.94 -7.18 -27.08
N ALA A 81 18.07 -8.38 -26.48
CA ALA A 81 17.24 -8.80 -25.35
C ALA A 81 17.55 -7.95 -24.12
N THR A 82 18.83 -7.68 -23.87
CA THR A 82 19.28 -6.82 -22.77
C THR A 82 18.76 -5.39 -22.95
N GLU A 83 18.92 -4.80 -24.13
CA GLU A 83 18.44 -3.45 -24.43
C GLU A 83 16.91 -3.34 -24.35
N THR A 84 16.20 -4.35 -24.85
CA THR A 84 14.74 -4.43 -24.79
C THR A 84 14.26 -4.53 -23.35
N ILE A 85 14.84 -5.42 -22.54
CA ILE A 85 14.52 -5.55 -21.12
C ILE A 85 14.74 -4.21 -20.40
N LEU A 86 15.88 -3.54 -20.62
CA LEU A 86 16.18 -2.26 -19.97
C LEU A 86 15.26 -1.12 -20.43
N SER A 87 14.73 -1.19 -21.65
CA SER A 87 13.86 -0.15 -22.21
C SER A 87 12.39 -0.31 -21.79
N PHE A 88 11.94 -1.55 -21.59
CA PHE A 88 10.58 -1.86 -21.13
C PHE A 88 10.47 -2.00 -19.61
N THR A 89 11.60 -2.05 -18.90
CA THR A 89 11.63 -2.04 -17.43
C THR A 89 11.49 -0.62 -16.91
N LYS A 90 10.39 -0.36 -16.18
CA LYS A 90 10.15 0.92 -15.47
C LYS A 90 10.67 0.92 -14.04
N ASN A 91 10.77 -0.25 -13.41
CA ASN A 91 11.17 -0.41 -12.03
C ASN A 91 12.26 -1.50 -11.89
N ALA A 92 13.42 -1.09 -11.37
CA ALA A 92 14.56 -1.96 -11.09
C ALA A 92 14.21 -3.10 -10.13
N GLU A 93 13.42 -2.81 -9.09
CA GLU A 93 12.98 -3.78 -8.09
C GLU A 93 12.14 -4.91 -8.71
N GLU A 94 11.20 -4.54 -9.59
CA GLU A 94 10.35 -5.51 -10.29
C GLU A 94 11.17 -6.42 -11.20
N LEU A 95 12.20 -5.88 -11.87
CA LEU A 95 13.09 -6.69 -12.70
C LEU A 95 13.84 -7.72 -11.86
N LEU A 96 14.45 -7.29 -10.74
CA LEU A 96 15.21 -8.18 -9.87
C LEU A 96 14.35 -9.23 -9.14
N ARG A 97 13.05 -8.95 -8.93
CA ARG A 97 12.11 -9.90 -8.32
C ARG A 97 11.65 -11.00 -9.27
N ARG A 98 11.68 -10.80 -10.59
CA ARG A 98 11.23 -11.78 -11.58
C ARG A 98 11.87 -13.15 -11.38
N LYS A 99 11.11 -14.22 -11.65
CA LYS A 99 11.49 -15.61 -11.37
C LYS A 99 12.79 -16.04 -12.05
N LYS A 100 13.07 -15.47 -13.23
CA LYS A 100 14.28 -15.72 -14.02
C LYS A 100 15.53 -15.02 -13.50
N VAL A 101 15.39 -13.97 -12.70
CA VAL A 101 16.53 -13.37 -11.99
C VAL A 101 16.73 -14.14 -10.70
N TYR A 102 17.59 -15.15 -10.73
CA TYR A 102 17.83 -16.01 -9.57
C TYR A 102 18.57 -15.29 -8.45
N ARG A 103 18.35 -15.76 -7.20
CA ARG A 103 19.04 -15.27 -6.00
C ARG A 103 20.56 -15.21 -6.17
N GLU A 104 21.13 -16.28 -6.74
CA GLU A 104 22.58 -16.42 -6.95
C GLU A 104 23.16 -15.36 -7.87
N LEU A 105 22.40 -14.88 -8.86
CA LEU A 105 22.86 -13.83 -9.78
C LEU A 105 23.00 -12.49 -9.06
N ILE A 106 22.02 -12.16 -8.21
CA ILE A 106 22.04 -10.92 -7.39
C ILE A 106 23.13 -11.03 -6.33
N PHE A 107 23.29 -12.19 -5.70
CA PHE A 107 24.36 -12.45 -4.73
C PHE A 107 25.75 -12.28 -5.36
N LYS A 108 25.99 -12.89 -6.52
CA LYS A 108 27.24 -12.78 -7.27
C LYS A 108 27.51 -11.35 -7.72
N TYR A 109 26.49 -10.60 -8.09
CA TYR A 109 26.59 -9.18 -8.42
C TYR A 109 27.04 -8.35 -7.21
N LEU A 110 26.36 -8.47 -6.06
CA LEU A 110 26.71 -7.74 -4.84
C LEU A 110 28.13 -8.06 -4.35
N ALA A 111 28.53 -9.33 -4.43
CA ALA A 111 29.90 -9.73 -4.10
C ALA A 111 30.94 -9.08 -5.03
N LYS A 112 30.65 -8.96 -6.33
CA LYS A 112 31.52 -8.25 -7.28
C LYS A 112 31.63 -6.75 -6.96
N GLU A 113 30.51 -6.11 -6.63
CA GLU A 113 30.47 -4.69 -6.23
C GLU A 113 31.04 -4.44 -4.82
N GLY A 114 31.53 -5.48 -4.13
CA GLY A 114 32.19 -5.36 -2.83
C GLY A 114 31.24 -5.19 -1.65
N VAL A 115 29.97 -5.54 -1.81
CA VAL A 115 28.96 -5.53 -0.74
C VAL A 115 28.92 -6.93 -0.10
N PRO A 116 29.44 -7.12 1.11
CA PRO A 116 29.39 -8.42 1.78
C PRO A 116 27.94 -8.74 2.18
N MET A 117 27.45 -9.90 1.75
CA MET A 117 26.15 -10.44 2.15
C MET A 117 26.33 -11.84 2.74
N PRO A 118 25.63 -12.19 3.83
CA PRO A 118 25.59 -13.55 4.34
C PRO A 118 25.14 -14.55 3.25
N PRO A 119 25.72 -15.75 3.16
CA PRO A 119 25.36 -16.73 2.12
C PRO A 119 23.90 -17.24 2.26
N ASN A 120 23.34 -17.17 3.47
CA ASN A 120 21.93 -17.48 3.77
C ASN A 120 20.96 -16.32 3.47
N SER A 121 21.44 -15.20 2.92
CA SER A 121 20.60 -14.05 2.61
C SER A 121 19.51 -14.40 1.62
N GLU A 122 18.27 -14.08 1.95
CA GLU A 122 17.13 -14.35 1.08
C GLU A 122 17.12 -13.40 -0.12
N LYS A 123 16.48 -13.82 -1.23
CA LYS A 123 16.42 -13.04 -2.47
C LYS A 123 15.95 -11.61 -2.24
N HIS A 124 14.96 -11.41 -1.37
CA HIS A 124 14.41 -10.10 -1.06
C HIS A 124 15.43 -9.18 -0.38
N GLN A 125 16.30 -9.70 0.50
CA GLN A 125 17.36 -8.93 1.15
C GLN A 125 18.43 -8.51 0.15
N LEU A 126 18.79 -9.39 -0.79
CA LEU A 126 19.73 -9.07 -1.86
C LEU A 126 19.19 -8.00 -2.81
N VAL A 127 17.89 -8.06 -3.16
CA VAL A 127 17.22 -7.02 -3.95
C VAL A 127 17.28 -5.68 -3.21
N LYS A 128 16.87 -5.64 -1.93
CA LYS A 128 16.90 -4.42 -1.12
C LYS A 128 18.30 -3.81 -1.08
N ARG A 129 19.32 -4.62 -0.79
CA ARG A 129 20.71 -4.15 -0.71
C ARG A 129 21.25 -3.67 -2.06
N THR A 130 20.82 -4.28 -3.16
CA THR A 130 21.16 -3.87 -4.52
C THR A 130 20.58 -2.50 -4.85
N LEU A 131 19.31 -2.26 -4.48
CA LEU A 131 18.67 -0.94 -4.67
C LEU A 131 19.35 0.14 -3.81
N GLU A 132 19.66 -0.17 -2.55
CA GLU A 132 20.42 0.74 -1.67
C GLU A 132 21.79 1.11 -2.25
N LEU A 133 22.49 0.14 -2.86
CA LEU A 133 23.77 0.39 -3.55
C LEU A 133 23.59 1.38 -4.71
N TRP A 134 22.55 1.21 -5.52
CA TRP A 134 22.27 2.06 -6.67
C TRP A 134 21.78 3.47 -6.28
N LEU A 135 21.09 3.60 -5.14
CA LEU A 135 20.68 4.87 -4.56
C LEU A 135 21.85 5.64 -3.91
N SER A 136 22.84 4.94 -3.34
CA SER A 136 23.98 5.58 -2.67
C SER A 136 24.99 6.21 -3.64
N GLY A 137 24.85 6.02 -4.96
CA GLY A 137 25.73 6.61 -5.98
C GLY A 137 27.20 6.18 -5.92
N LYS A 138 27.58 5.28 -5.00
CA LYS A 138 28.95 4.79 -4.85
C LYS A 138 29.20 3.63 -5.80
N VAL A 139 29.63 3.95 -7.02
CA VAL A 139 30.39 3.00 -7.85
C VAL A 139 31.74 2.85 -7.19
N VAL A 140 31.95 1.76 -6.44
CA VAL A 140 33.29 1.41 -5.95
C VAL A 140 34.05 0.86 -7.14
N ASP A 141 34.75 1.74 -7.85
CA ASP A 141 35.70 1.37 -8.89
C ASP A 141 36.83 0.55 -8.26
N LYS A 142 36.74 -0.78 -8.40
CA LYS A 142 37.86 -1.67 -8.18
C LYS A 142 38.77 -1.62 -9.40
N ASN A 143 39.77 -0.76 -9.35
CA ASN A 143 41.03 -0.94 -10.05
C ASN A 143 42.17 -0.31 -9.22
N ARG A 144 42.76 -1.08 -8.29
CA ARG A 144 44.21 -1.19 -8.10
C ARG A 144 44.58 -2.22 -7.01
N PRO A 145 45.60 -3.07 -7.23
CA PRO A 145 46.10 -4.04 -6.26
C PRO A 145 47.32 -3.52 -5.46
N GLY A 146 47.51 -4.07 -4.25
CA GLY A 146 48.72 -3.95 -3.40
C GLY A 146 48.76 -2.67 -2.55
N ASP A 147 49.21 -2.63 -1.30
CA ASP A 147 50.06 -3.55 -0.54
C ASP A 147 49.95 -3.20 0.97
N ARG A 148 50.34 -4.17 1.81
CA ARG A 148 51.01 -4.11 3.14
C ARG A 148 51.39 -2.71 3.69
N ASP A 149 51.44 -2.37 4.97
CA ASP A 149 51.52 -3.05 6.26
C ASP A 149 51.60 -1.97 7.37
N ASP A 150 51.33 -2.39 8.59
CA ASP A 150 51.87 -1.95 9.88
C ASP A 150 51.61 -0.55 10.53
N THR A 151 50.95 -0.65 11.69
CA THR A 151 51.39 -0.13 13.00
C THR A 151 51.47 1.38 13.25
N ARG A 152 50.53 1.89 14.07
CA ARG A 152 50.88 2.47 15.39
C ARG A 152 49.69 2.68 16.34
N LYS A 153 49.76 1.90 17.41
CA LYS A 153 49.08 1.99 18.71
C LYS A 153 49.45 3.29 19.44
N ARG A 154 48.47 4.01 20.00
CA ARG A 154 48.62 4.78 21.25
C ARG A 154 47.26 4.95 21.95
N LYS A 155 47.15 4.27 23.08
CA LYS A 155 46.12 4.43 24.13
C LYS A 155 46.38 5.75 24.89
N SER A 156 45.31 6.43 25.29
CA SER A 156 45.07 6.71 26.72
C SER A 156 43.66 7.27 26.94
N THR A 157 43.03 6.70 27.95
CA THR A 157 41.71 6.91 28.53
C THR A 157 41.57 8.28 29.18
N GLU A 158 40.40 8.91 29.08
CA GLU A 158 39.73 9.70 30.12
C GLU A 158 38.30 10.07 29.65
N ALA A 159 37.30 9.69 30.44
CA ALA A 159 35.90 10.15 30.37
C ALA A 159 35.73 11.22 31.47
N PRO A 160 34.70 12.10 31.48
CA PRO A 160 33.34 11.92 30.95
C PRO A 160 32.76 13.16 30.23
N SER A 161 31.46 13.12 29.92
CA SER A 161 30.60 14.17 29.32
C SER A 161 30.86 14.53 27.86
N ASP A 162 30.07 13.97 26.95
CA ASP A 162 29.00 14.73 26.28
C ASP A 162 28.28 13.85 25.25
N SER A 163 26.95 13.95 25.27
CA SER A 163 26.02 13.67 24.17
C SER A 163 26.52 12.72 23.08
N ILE A 164 26.42 11.41 23.31
CA ILE A 164 26.21 10.51 22.18
C ILE A 164 24.74 10.64 21.84
N ASP A 165 24.48 11.56 20.92
CA ASP A 165 23.30 11.63 20.08
C ASP A 165 23.25 10.30 19.30
N VAL A 166 22.77 9.26 19.98
CA VAL A 166 22.20 8.10 19.32
C VAL A 166 20.98 8.69 18.64
N LYS A 167 21.15 9.15 17.41
CA LYS A 167 20.04 9.42 16.50
C LYS A 167 19.33 8.08 16.35
N ALA A 168 18.40 7.85 17.28
CA ALA A 168 17.42 6.79 17.20
C ALA A 168 16.79 6.99 15.84
N GLU A 169 17.13 6.11 14.89
CA GLU A 169 16.21 5.83 13.82
C GLU A 169 14.91 5.51 14.53
N ALA A 170 13.96 6.45 14.51
CA ALA A 170 12.69 6.31 15.21
C ALA A 170 12.14 4.96 14.80
N SER A 171 12.19 4.00 15.73
CA SER A 171 11.80 2.62 15.45
C SER A 171 10.36 2.69 15.01
N PHE A 172 10.10 2.35 13.75
CA PHE A 172 8.75 2.36 13.22
C PHE A 172 7.94 1.34 14.02
N ASP A 173 7.10 1.82 14.92
CA ASP A 173 6.19 1.01 15.71
C ASP A 173 4.82 0.97 15.01
N PRO A 174 4.44 -0.18 14.39
CA PRO A 174 3.15 -0.32 13.75
C PRO A 174 1.99 -0.12 14.72
N LEU A 175 2.13 -0.51 15.99
CA LEU A 175 1.04 -0.42 16.96
C LEU A 175 0.71 1.05 17.25
N VAL A 176 1.74 1.89 17.47
CA VAL A 176 1.58 3.34 17.66
C VAL A 176 0.93 3.97 16.43
N LEU A 177 1.34 3.57 15.22
CA LEU A 177 0.70 4.03 13.98
C LEU A 177 -0.80 3.67 13.98
N GLY A 178 -1.15 2.42 14.25
CA GLY A 178 -2.53 1.97 14.21
C GLY A 178 -3.41 2.68 15.25
N GLN A 179 -2.90 2.92 16.46
CA GLN A 179 -3.60 3.69 17.49
C GLN A 179 -3.86 5.13 17.03
N GLN A 180 -2.83 5.83 16.54
CA GLN A 180 -2.96 7.19 16.04
C GLN A 180 -3.91 7.27 14.84
N PHE A 181 -3.82 6.31 13.92
CA PHE A 181 -4.70 6.21 12.77
C PHE A 181 -6.15 6.02 13.19
N CYS A 182 -6.45 5.07 14.09
CA CYS A 182 -7.81 4.83 14.54
C CYS A 182 -8.37 6.05 15.28
N GLN A 183 -7.58 6.66 16.17
CA GLN A 183 -7.99 7.87 16.88
C GLN A 183 -8.36 8.98 15.89
N TRP A 184 -7.49 9.28 14.93
CA TRP A 184 -7.74 10.27 13.89
C TRP A 184 -8.97 9.93 13.04
N PHE A 185 -9.04 8.70 12.50
CA PHE A 185 -10.06 8.30 11.55
C PHE A 185 -11.47 8.36 12.15
N PHE A 186 -11.68 7.77 13.34
CA PHE A 186 -13.00 7.73 13.96
C PHE A 186 -13.39 9.10 14.55
N GLN A 187 -12.44 9.90 15.03
CA GLN A 187 -12.74 11.30 15.41
C GLN A 187 -13.19 12.12 14.20
N LEU A 188 -12.45 12.04 13.10
CA LEU A 188 -12.77 12.73 11.85
C LEU A 188 -14.13 12.28 11.29
N LEU A 189 -14.37 10.97 11.21
CA LEU A 189 -15.61 10.41 10.66
C LEU A 189 -16.83 10.73 11.55
N ASN A 190 -16.70 10.62 12.88
CA ASN A 190 -17.78 10.94 13.81
C ASN A 190 -18.09 12.44 13.86
N SER A 191 -17.13 13.33 13.59
CA SER A 191 -17.38 14.78 13.53
C SER A 191 -18.44 15.19 12.48
N GLN A 192 -18.71 14.29 11.52
CA GLN A 192 -19.74 14.48 10.50
C GLN A 192 -21.16 14.22 11.02
N ASN A 193 -21.28 13.63 12.22
CA ASN A 193 -22.56 13.37 12.86
C ASN A 193 -23.05 14.64 13.57
N LEU A 194 -24.09 15.26 13.01
CA LEU A 194 -24.67 16.50 13.51
C LEU A 194 -25.20 16.40 14.95
N SER A 195 -25.52 15.20 15.43
CA SER A 195 -25.97 14.98 16.81
C SER A 195 -24.90 15.33 17.86
N LEU A 196 -23.61 15.37 17.49
CA LEU A 196 -22.53 15.76 18.40
C LEU A 196 -22.41 17.28 18.61
N GLY A 197 -23.07 18.09 17.78
CA GLY A 197 -23.00 19.56 17.87
C GLY A 197 -21.60 20.16 17.63
N GLN A 198 -20.68 19.38 17.05
CA GLN A 198 -19.32 19.82 16.70
C GLN A 198 -19.28 20.30 15.25
N GLU A 199 -18.36 21.20 14.92
CA GLU A 199 -18.12 21.57 13.52
C GLU A 199 -17.51 20.37 12.76
N PRO A 200 -18.07 19.99 11.60
CA PRO A 200 -17.52 18.91 10.80
C PRO A 200 -16.09 19.22 10.35
N GLN A 201 -15.18 18.26 10.55
CA GLN A 201 -13.82 18.36 10.03
C GLN A 201 -13.78 18.00 8.53
N ASP A 202 -12.62 18.24 7.89
CA ASP A 202 -12.44 18.00 6.45
C ASP A 202 -12.38 16.51 6.10
N TRP A 203 -13.52 15.97 5.66
CA TRP A 203 -13.66 14.60 5.17
C TRP A 203 -13.80 14.57 3.66
N GLY A 204 -13.09 13.64 3.00
CA GLY A 204 -13.24 13.43 1.57
C GLY A 204 -12.32 12.35 0.98
N PRO A 205 -12.34 12.23 -0.36
CA PRO A 205 -11.59 11.21 -1.10
C PRO A 205 -10.07 11.33 -0.97
N GLN A 206 -9.54 12.49 -0.55
CA GLN A 206 -8.10 12.75 -0.39
C GLN A 206 -7.39 11.77 0.55
N HIS A 207 -8.12 11.21 1.52
CA HIS A 207 -7.62 10.27 2.53
C HIS A 207 -7.42 8.84 1.99
N PHE A 208 -7.90 8.57 0.78
CA PHE A 208 -7.93 7.25 0.16
C PHE A 208 -7.02 7.20 -1.08
N TRP A 209 -6.58 6.00 -1.44
CA TRP A 209 -6.01 5.76 -2.78
C TRP A 209 -7.13 5.80 -3.83
N PRO A 210 -6.86 6.27 -5.07
CA PRO A 210 -7.89 6.37 -6.10
C PRO A 210 -8.59 5.06 -6.44
N ASP A 211 -7.90 3.92 -6.26
CA ASP A 211 -8.41 2.57 -6.50
C ASP A 211 -8.76 1.82 -5.20
N VAL A 212 -9.09 2.56 -4.13
CA VAL A 212 -9.56 1.98 -2.86
C VAL A 212 -10.80 1.10 -3.06
N LYS A 213 -10.92 0.07 -2.23
CA LYS A 213 -12.09 -0.79 -2.17
C LYS A 213 -12.68 -0.80 -0.76
N LEU A 214 -14.00 -0.73 -0.66
CA LEU A 214 -14.75 -0.97 0.57
C LEU A 214 -15.61 -2.21 0.40
N HIS A 215 -15.45 -3.18 1.30
CA HIS A 215 -16.37 -4.30 1.46
C HIS A 215 -17.15 -4.13 2.76
N LEU A 216 -18.47 -3.94 2.66
CA LEU A 216 -19.37 -3.74 3.79
C LEU A 216 -20.25 -4.97 3.98
N LEU A 217 -20.18 -5.57 5.17
CA LEU A 217 -21.04 -6.67 5.61
C LEU A 217 -21.88 -6.19 6.78
N ALA A 218 -23.19 -6.08 6.58
CA ALA A 218 -24.12 -5.69 7.63
C ALA A 218 -25.01 -6.88 8.01
N ARG A 219 -25.10 -7.14 9.32
CA ARG A 219 -26.02 -8.14 9.88
C ARG A 219 -26.95 -7.47 10.88
N ALA A 220 -28.14 -7.09 10.40
CA ALA A 220 -29.24 -6.55 11.19
C ALA A 220 -30.53 -7.24 10.71
N GLY A 221 -30.88 -8.36 11.33
CA GLY A 221 -31.92 -9.27 10.86
C GLY A 221 -31.43 -10.19 9.73
N SER A 222 -31.19 -9.64 8.54
CA SER A 222 -30.58 -10.36 7.40
C SER A 222 -29.12 -9.95 7.17
N GLU A 223 -28.35 -10.82 6.54
CA GLU A 223 -26.98 -10.51 6.11
C GLU A 223 -27.02 -9.84 4.73
N GLN A 224 -26.39 -8.66 4.65
CA GLN A 224 -26.23 -7.89 3.42
C GLN A 224 -24.75 -7.62 3.17
N SER A 225 -24.33 -7.75 1.90
CA SER A 225 -22.96 -7.51 1.46
C SER A 225 -22.94 -6.51 0.33
N GLU A 226 -22.15 -5.47 0.46
CA GLU A 226 -22.00 -4.40 -0.53
C GLU A 226 -20.50 -4.16 -0.82
N GLU A 227 -20.17 -3.85 -2.07
CA GLU A 227 -18.80 -3.48 -2.48
C GLU A 227 -18.81 -2.11 -3.17
N PHE A 228 -17.90 -1.25 -2.78
CA PHE A 228 -17.69 0.08 -3.36
C PHE A 228 -16.26 0.21 -3.85
N LEU A 229 -16.08 0.79 -5.03
CA LEU A 229 -14.78 0.96 -5.68
C LEU A 229 -14.52 2.44 -5.95
N GLY A 230 -13.31 2.89 -5.64
CA GLY A 230 -12.85 4.25 -5.88
C GLY A 230 -13.03 5.19 -4.69
N ALA A 231 -12.13 6.17 -4.59
CA ALA A 231 -12.02 7.06 -3.44
C ALA A 231 -13.32 7.83 -3.15
N GLU A 232 -13.97 8.37 -4.18
CA GLU A 232 -15.24 9.10 -4.06
C GLU A 232 -16.35 8.23 -3.48
N LEU A 233 -16.62 7.05 -4.05
CA LEU A 233 -17.72 6.19 -3.62
C LEU A 233 -17.49 5.64 -2.21
N VAL A 234 -16.25 5.24 -1.89
CA VAL A 234 -15.88 4.77 -0.55
C VAL A 234 -16.03 5.88 0.48
N SER A 235 -15.55 7.09 0.18
CA SER A 235 -15.67 8.26 1.04
C SER A 235 -17.13 8.63 1.31
N LEU A 236 -17.97 8.64 0.26
CA LEU A 236 -19.39 8.96 0.38
C LEU A 236 -20.15 7.89 1.19
N ARG A 237 -19.88 6.60 0.96
CA ARG A 237 -20.58 5.55 1.71
C ARG A 237 -20.24 5.59 3.20
N LEU A 238 -18.97 5.76 3.55
CA LEU A 238 -18.54 5.91 4.95
C LEU A 238 -19.16 7.16 5.59
N LEU A 239 -19.21 8.29 4.86
CA LEU A 239 -19.85 9.51 5.31
C LEU A 239 -21.35 9.31 5.58
N ALA A 240 -22.05 8.55 4.73
CA ALA A 240 -23.47 8.28 4.89
C ALA A 240 -23.77 7.55 6.22
N LEU A 241 -22.88 6.66 6.68
CA LEU A 241 -23.03 5.97 7.97
C LEU A 241 -23.16 6.96 9.14
N THR A 242 -22.35 8.03 9.16
CA THR A 242 -22.35 8.99 10.27
C THR A 242 -23.30 10.16 10.04
N ARG A 243 -23.46 10.63 8.81
CA ARG A 243 -24.27 11.81 8.50
C ARG A 243 -25.75 11.49 8.26
N GLU A 244 -26.04 10.45 7.50
CA GLU A 244 -27.41 10.09 7.11
C GLU A 244 -28.01 9.09 8.09
N GLU A 245 -27.26 8.02 8.41
CA GLU A 245 -27.69 6.97 9.33
C GLU A 245 -27.44 7.32 10.81
N ARG A 246 -26.77 8.46 11.07
CA ARG A 246 -26.49 9.03 12.40
C ARG A 246 -25.79 8.06 13.35
N LEU A 247 -24.93 7.21 12.81
CA LEU A 247 -24.14 6.28 13.61
C LEU A 247 -22.94 6.99 14.22
N LEU A 248 -22.57 6.56 15.43
CA LEU A 248 -21.35 6.93 16.11
C LEU A 248 -20.52 5.66 16.32
N LEU A 249 -19.30 5.67 15.79
CA LEU A 249 -18.39 4.53 15.85
C LEU A 249 -17.39 4.75 16.98
N SER A 250 -17.46 3.93 18.03
CA SER A 250 -16.55 3.99 19.17
C SER A 250 -15.54 2.83 19.10
N PRO A 251 -14.30 3.07 18.63
CA PRO A 251 -13.29 2.03 18.51
C PRO A 251 -12.75 1.59 19.87
N ASN A 252 -12.53 0.30 20.05
CA ASN A 252 -11.82 -0.24 21.19
C ASN A 252 -10.31 -0.30 20.89
N LEU A 253 -9.54 0.61 21.50
CA LEU A 253 -8.09 0.71 21.30
C LEU A 253 -7.29 -0.12 22.33
N GLU A 254 -7.96 -0.89 23.18
CA GLU A 254 -7.32 -1.83 24.09
C GLU A 254 -6.75 -3.06 23.32
N PRO A 255 -5.84 -3.85 23.92
CA PRO A 255 -5.14 -4.94 23.22
C PRO A 255 -6.02 -5.98 22.52
N HIS A 256 -7.27 -6.17 22.96
CA HIS A 256 -8.22 -7.12 22.37
C HIS A 256 -9.09 -6.49 21.26
N GLY A 257 -9.18 -5.16 21.24
CA GLY A 257 -9.96 -4.40 20.28
C GLY A 257 -9.16 -3.93 19.07
N LEU A 258 -7.84 -3.76 19.20
CA LEU A 258 -6.96 -3.29 18.13
C LEU A 258 -5.84 -4.29 17.83
N LYS A 259 -5.60 -4.53 16.55
CA LYS A 259 -4.49 -5.33 16.06
C LYS A 259 -3.87 -4.72 14.83
N VAL A 260 -2.55 -4.64 14.82
CA VAL A 260 -1.80 -4.03 13.72
C VAL A 260 -0.76 -5.00 13.20
N LEU A 261 -0.68 -5.14 11.88
CA LEU A 261 0.35 -5.94 11.22
C LEU A 261 1.01 -5.10 10.12
N ALA A 262 2.33 -4.99 10.16
CA ALA A 262 3.09 -4.39 9.06
C ALA A 262 3.62 -5.49 8.14
N SER A 263 3.29 -5.39 6.85
CA SER A 263 3.87 -6.21 5.80
C SER A 263 5.25 -5.67 5.40
N PRO A 264 6.22 -6.54 5.08
CA PRO A 264 7.51 -6.13 4.51
C PRO A 264 7.37 -5.31 3.21
N HIS A 265 6.23 -5.38 2.54
CA HIS A 265 5.93 -4.66 1.30
C HIS A 265 5.38 -3.24 1.51
N GLY A 266 5.39 -2.74 2.75
CA GLY A 266 4.99 -1.36 3.06
C GLY A 266 3.50 -1.16 3.30
N LEU A 267 2.68 -2.22 3.18
CA LEU A 267 1.29 -2.25 3.62
C LEU A 267 1.23 -2.42 5.14
N VAL A 268 0.44 -1.60 5.82
CA VAL A 268 0.11 -1.78 7.24
C VAL A 268 -1.37 -2.08 7.36
N LEU A 269 -1.69 -3.24 7.91
CA LEU A 269 -3.04 -3.63 8.28
C LEU A 269 -3.38 -3.12 9.66
N VAL A 270 -4.49 -2.41 9.79
CA VAL A 270 -5.07 -2.00 11.06
C VAL A 270 -6.44 -2.64 11.19
N ALA A 271 -6.61 -3.58 12.10
CA ALA A 271 -7.89 -4.19 12.42
C ALA A 271 -8.36 -3.66 13.77
N VAL A 272 -9.60 -3.17 13.82
CA VAL A 272 -10.20 -2.58 15.02
C VAL A 272 -11.64 -3.04 15.20
N ALA A 273 -11.98 -3.46 16.41
CA ALA A 273 -13.35 -3.72 16.83
C ALA A 273 -13.86 -2.53 17.63
N GLY A 274 -15.18 -2.34 17.67
CA GLY A 274 -15.78 -1.28 18.45
C GLY A 274 -17.28 -1.43 18.60
N THR A 275 -17.90 -0.43 19.21
CA THR A 275 -19.36 -0.34 19.36
C THR A 275 -19.92 0.72 18.43
N ILE A 276 -21.15 0.47 17.97
CA ILE A 276 -21.95 1.45 17.22
C ILE A 276 -23.00 2.01 18.16
N HIS A 277 -23.13 3.33 18.18
CA HIS A 277 -24.14 4.03 18.96
C HIS A 277 -24.99 4.92 18.06
N ARG A 278 -26.20 5.20 18.51
CA ARG A 278 -27.02 6.31 18.03
C ARG A 278 -27.57 7.00 19.26
N ASP A 279 -27.27 8.29 19.40
CA ASP A 279 -27.56 9.07 20.59
C ASP A 279 -27.00 8.36 21.85
N THR A 280 -27.86 7.94 22.79
CA THR A 280 -27.47 7.22 24.01
C THR A 280 -27.58 5.71 23.91
N ALA A 281 -28.08 5.18 22.78
CA ALA A 281 -28.32 3.76 22.59
C ALA A 281 -27.17 3.08 21.84
N CYS A 282 -26.63 2.01 22.42
CA CYS A 282 -25.70 1.13 21.72
C CYS A 282 -26.48 0.23 20.75
N LEU A 283 -26.23 0.32 19.46
CA LEU A 283 -26.93 -0.45 18.43
C LEU A 283 -26.28 -1.79 18.12
N GLY A 284 -25.01 -1.97 18.49
CA GLY A 284 -24.27 -3.21 18.24
C GLY A 284 -22.76 -3.00 18.21
N ILE A 285 -22.08 -3.90 17.50
CA ILE A 285 -20.63 -3.91 17.37
C ILE A 285 -20.20 -3.87 15.92
N PHE A 286 -18.97 -3.40 15.68
CA PHE A 286 -18.34 -3.45 14.38
C PHE A 286 -16.93 -4.03 14.47
N GLU A 287 -16.48 -4.55 13.34
CA GLU A 287 -15.08 -4.87 13.10
C GLU A 287 -14.68 -4.23 11.77
N GLN A 288 -13.62 -3.45 11.78
CA GLN A 288 -13.13 -2.75 10.61
C GLN A 288 -11.65 -3.05 10.38
N ILE A 289 -11.31 -3.43 9.16
CA ILE A 289 -9.94 -3.68 8.73
C ILE A 289 -9.58 -2.64 7.68
N PHE A 290 -8.46 -1.97 7.88
CA PHE A 290 -7.88 -1.01 6.96
C PHE A 290 -6.56 -1.54 6.43
N GLY A 291 -6.35 -1.43 5.13
CA GLY A 291 -5.02 -1.51 4.53
C GLY A 291 -4.47 -0.11 4.31
N LEU A 292 -3.34 0.23 4.93
CA LEU A 292 -2.69 1.53 4.82
C LEU A 292 -1.39 1.41 4.02
N ILE A 293 -1.19 2.30 3.06
CA ILE A 293 0.05 2.39 2.28
C ILE A 293 0.54 3.83 2.30
N ARG A 294 1.85 4.02 2.52
CA ARG A 294 2.47 5.35 2.48
C ARG A 294 2.43 5.93 1.07
N SER A 295 1.97 7.16 0.95
CA SER A 295 2.04 7.95 -0.27
C SER A 295 3.39 8.65 -0.37
N PRO A 296 4.21 8.37 -1.40
CA PRO A 296 5.47 9.08 -1.60
C PRO A 296 5.26 10.53 -2.06
N LEU A 297 4.04 10.89 -2.50
CA LEU A 297 3.74 12.17 -3.14
C LEU A 297 3.30 13.26 -2.13
N GLU A 298 2.86 12.88 -0.94
CA GLU A 298 2.23 13.78 0.03
C GLU A 298 2.93 13.71 1.39
N LYS A 299 4.17 14.21 1.47
CA LYS A 299 4.94 14.26 2.74
C LYS A 299 5.02 12.90 3.46
N ASN A 300 4.98 11.79 2.73
CA ASN A 300 4.99 10.43 3.30
C ASN A 300 3.75 10.11 4.17
N SER A 301 2.59 10.69 3.84
CA SER A 301 1.31 10.44 4.51
C SER A 301 0.81 9.01 4.28
N TRP A 302 0.04 8.47 5.23
CA TRP A 302 -0.61 7.17 5.07
C TRP A 302 -1.97 7.34 4.41
N LYS A 303 -2.22 6.59 3.34
CA LYS A 303 -3.52 6.56 2.65
C LYS A 303 -4.16 5.17 2.72
N ILE A 304 -5.48 5.17 2.74
CA ILE A 304 -6.29 3.96 2.84
C ILE A 304 -6.39 3.30 1.47
N LYS A 305 -5.92 2.05 1.38
CA LYS A 305 -5.92 1.22 0.16
C LYS A 305 -7.14 0.29 0.08
N PHE A 306 -7.62 -0.20 1.21
CA PHE A 306 -8.88 -0.93 1.28
C PHE A 306 -9.48 -0.86 2.68
N VAL A 307 -10.78 -1.09 2.75
CA VAL A 307 -11.57 -1.11 3.99
C VAL A 307 -12.48 -2.34 3.95
N ASN A 308 -12.43 -3.18 4.98
CA ASN A 308 -13.44 -4.22 5.19
C ASN A 308 -14.18 -3.87 6.47
N LEU A 309 -15.46 -3.56 6.38
CA LEU A 309 -16.30 -3.19 7.52
C LEU A 309 -17.36 -4.28 7.72
N LYS A 310 -17.38 -4.86 8.93
CA LYS A 310 -18.41 -5.79 9.40
C LYS A 310 -19.20 -5.11 10.51
N ILE A 311 -20.53 -5.09 10.38
CA ILE A 311 -21.46 -4.52 11.35
C ILE A 311 -22.40 -5.63 11.82
N ARG A 312 -22.57 -5.74 13.15
CA ARG A 312 -23.53 -6.68 13.76
C ARG A 312 -24.42 -5.91 14.74
N GLY A 313 -25.72 -5.87 14.46
CA GLY A 313 -26.71 -5.27 15.36
C GLY A 313 -26.98 -6.12 16.60
N GLN A 314 -27.55 -5.53 17.65
CA GLN A 314 -27.90 -6.23 18.90
C GLN A 314 -28.73 -7.50 18.68
N ASP A 315 -29.71 -7.47 17.78
CA ASP A 315 -30.56 -8.63 17.48
C ASP A 315 -29.77 -9.84 16.96
N ALA A 316 -28.62 -9.58 16.32
CA ALA A 316 -27.71 -10.61 15.82
C ALA A 316 -26.70 -11.09 16.87
N LEU A 317 -26.64 -10.46 18.06
CA LEU A 317 -25.74 -10.79 19.16
C LEU A 317 -26.36 -11.74 20.21
N GLY A 318 -27.60 -12.19 20.00
CA GLY A 318 -28.20 -13.29 20.75
C GLY A 318 -28.61 -12.98 22.20
N GLY A 319 -28.94 -11.72 22.52
CA GLY A 319 -29.53 -11.34 23.82
C GLY A 319 -28.60 -11.41 25.04
N SER A 320 -27.32 -11.74 24.85
CA SER A 320 -26.29 -11.61 25.90
C SER A 320 -25.88 -10.15 26.04
N GLU A 321 -25.50 -9.72 27.25
CA GLU A 321 -24.81 -8.44 27.48
C GLU A 321 -23.74 -8.25 26.41
N ILE A 322 -23.66 -7.03 25.83
CA ILE A 322 -22.68 -6.70 24.80
C ILE A 322 -21.30 -6.85 25.41
N ALA A 323 -20.69 -8.03 25.24
CA ALA A 323 -19.32 -8.30 25.62
C ALA A 323 -18.40 -7.26 24.96
N ALA A 324 -17.30 -6.92 25.61
CA ALA A 324 -16.33 -5.95 25.09
C ALA A 324 -16.00 -6.28 23.62
N PRO A 325 -16.14 -5.32 22.69
CA PRO A 325 -15.96 -5.60 21.28
C PRO A 325 -14.52 -6.05 21.04
N ALA A 326 -14.38 -7.29 20.60
CA ALA A 326 -13.11 -7.95 20.35
C ALA A 326 -13.04 -8.41 18.89
N LEU A 327 -11.83 -8.41 18.35
CA LEU A 327 -11.59 -8.90 16.99
C LEU A 327 -11.80 -10.40 16.93
N THR A 328 -12.66 -10.82 16.01
CA THR A 328 -12.85 -12.23 15.63
C THR A 328 -11.75 -12.72 14.69
N TYR A 329 -11.02 -11.80 14.05
CA TYR A 329 -9.92 -12.12 13.15
C TYR A 329 -8.66 -12.56 13.90
N ASN A 330 -8.15 -13.75 13.56
CA ASN A 330 -6.86 -14.21 14.06
C ASN A 330 -5.68 -13.65 13.21
N SER A 331 -4.44 -13.84 13.68
CA SER A 331 -3.25 -13.26 13.01
C SER A 331 -3.06 -13.81 11.59
N SER A 332 -3.41 -15.07 11.36
CA SER A 332 -3.22 -15.76 10.08
C SER A 332 -4.20 -15.25 9.03
N GLU A 333 -5.45 -14.99 9.41
CA GLU A 333 -6.46 -14.41 8.52
C GLU A 333 -6.09 -12.98 8.09
N LEU A 334 -5.60 -12.17 9.03
CA LEU A 334 -5.11 -10.83 8.69
C LEU A 334 -3.88 -10.89 7.78
N GLN A 335 -2.96 -11.85 8.00
CA GLN A 335 -1.80 -12.02 7.12
C GLN A 335 -2.18 -12.39 5.68
N LEU A 336 -3.32 -13.08 5.44
CA LEU A 336 -3.80 -13.35 4.09
C LEU A 336 -4.21 -12.07 3.35
N LEU A 337 -4.67 -11.05 4.08
CA LEU A 337 -4.99 -9.73 3.53
C LEU A 337 -3.73 -8.88 3.25
N CYS A 338 -2.54 -9.33 3.68
CA CYS A 338 -1.26 -8.71 3.35
C CYS A 338 -0.63 -9.19 2.04
N ARG A 339 -1.22 -10.19 1.37
CA ARG A 339 -0.61 -10.89 0.22
C ARG A 339 -0.95 -10.28 -1.13
#